data_AF-J0L7B5-F1
#
_entry.id   AF-J0L7B5-F1
#
_cell.length_a   1.000
_cell.length_b   1.000
_cell.length_c   1.000
_cell.angle_alpha   90.00
_cell.angle_beta   90.00
_cell.angle_gamma   90.00
#
_symmetry.space_group_name_H-M   'P 1'
#
loop_
_entity.id
_entity.type
_entity.pdbx_description
1 polymer ?
#
loop_
_entity_poly.entity_id
_entity_poly.type
_entity_poly.pdbx_seq_one_letter_code
_entity_poly.pdbx_strand_id
1 'polypeptide(L)'
;MFKMTDKLDPNRFAGPYEEPHLRAHVEEDELELDLLRTKSERAKRALEEADERFRAIEQQFKEYKHIRDDAAAYAAEVQRKYDAQVSVVSLRKAYFHPMRKLSDEALERILLFTIGDLTFVGKETTAEGMIARQRQPSALAKVCRRWRQVALQSGGVGSQIEYDLDKSTGASSYRMS
;
A
#
# COMPACT_ATOMS: atom_id res chain seq x y z
N MET A 1 -49.87 44.74 -24.94
CA MET A 1 -49.67 45.98 -25.72
C MET A 1 -48.50 45.76 -26.67
N PHE A 2 -48.72 45.03 -27.77
CA PHE A 2 -47.68 44.72 -28.76
C PHE A 2 -47.73 45.74 -29.89
N LYS A 3 -46.64 46.48 -30.09
CA LYS A 3 -46.46 47.33 -31.27
C LYS A 3 -46.35 46.43 -32.49
N MET A 4 -47.41 46.32 -33.28
CA MET A 4 -47.33 45.84 -34.66
C MET A 4 -46.49 46.86 -35.42
N THR A 5 -45.19 46.59 -35.58
CA THR A 5 -44.42 47.24 -36.63
C THR A 5 -44.97 46.70 -37.94
N ASP A 6 -45.78 47.51 -38.60
CA ASP A 6 -46.32 47.32 -39.94
C ASP A 6 -45.14 47.34 -40.92
N LYS A 7 -44.39 46.23 -40.96
CA LYS A 7 -43.30 46.04 -41.91
C LYS A 7 -43.98 45.72 -43.24
N LEU A 8 -44.00 46.72 -44.12
CA LEU A 8 -44.30 46.56 -45.53
C LEU A 8 -43.71 45.24 -46.04
N ASP A 9 -44.55 44.42 -46.68
CA ASP A 9 -44.13 43.15 -47.27
C ASP A 9 -42.93 43.40 -48.19
N PRO A 10 -41.76 42.79 -47.89
CA PRO A 10 -40.55 42.94 -48.70
C PRO A 10 -40.78 42.58 -50.17
N ASN A 11 -41.77 41.72 -50.45
CA ASN A 11 -42.06 41.16 -51.76
C ASN A 11 -43.16 41.92 -52.53
N ARG A 12 -43.61 43.10 -52.06
CA ARG A 12 -44.68 43.91 -52.68
C ARG A 12 -44.44 44.26 -54.16
N PHE A 13 -43.20 44.29 -54.62
CA PHE A 13 -42.84 44.61 -56.00
C PHE A 13 -42.55 43.38 -56.88
N ALA A 14 -42.78 42.16 -56.38
CA ALA A 14 -42.57 40.95 -57.17
C ALA A 14 -43.45 40.97 -58.42
N GLY A 15 -42.85 40.68 -59.58
CA GLY A 15 -43.60 40.58 -60.84
C GLY A 15 -44.51 39.34 -60.87
N PRO A 16 -45.50 39.29 -61.77
CA PRO A 16 -46.47 38.19 -61.86
C PRO A 16 -45.85 36.81 -62.14
N TYR A 17 -44.59 36.75 -62.61
CA TYR A 17 -43.84 35.52 -62.82
C TYR A 17 -42.92 35.14 -61.64
N GLU A 18 -42.52 36.12 -60.82
CA GLU A 18 -41.62 35.93 -59.66
C GLU A 18 -42.40 35.54 -58.41
N GLU A 19 -43.61 36.10 -58.25
CA GLU A 19 -44.46 35.87 -57.10
C GLU A 19 -44.77 34.38 -56.82
N PRO A 20 -45.14 33.53 -57.80
CA PRO A 20 -45.37 32.11 -57.55
C PRO A 20 -44.11 31.36 -57.12
N HIS A 21 -42.94 31.76 -57.64
CA HIS A 21 -41.66 31.15 -57.30
C HIS A 21 -41.25 31.51 -55.87
N LEU A 22 -41.40 32.77 -55.47
CA LEU A 22 -41.13 33.21 -54.11
C LEU A 22 -42.05 32.53 -53.10
N ARG A 23 -43.34 32.36 -53.41
CA ARG A 23 -44.26 31.61 -52.54
C ARG A 23 -43.85 30.15 -52.37
N ALA A 24 -43.44 29.48 -53.45
CA ALA A 24 -42.98 28.10 -53.37
C ALA A 24 -41.74 27.96 -52.47
N HIS A 25 -40.75 28.85 -52.58
CA HIS A 25 -39.59 28.86 -51.68
C HIS A 25 -39.97 29.15 -50.23
N VAL A 26 -40.88 30.10 -49.99
CA VAL A 26 -41.36 30.38 -48.62
C VAL A 26 -42.04 29.15 -48.02
N GLU A 27 -42.87 28.44 -48.78
CA GLU A 27 -43.52 27.21 -48.32
C GLU A 27 -42.49 26.11 -48.02
N GLU A 28 -41.46 25.94 -48.86
CA GLU A 28 -40.36 25.00 -48.62
C GLU A 28 -39.56 25.36 -47.36
N ASP A 29 -39.19 26.63 -47.20
CA ASP A 29 -38.45 27.15 -46.05
C ASP A 29 -39.27 27.02 -44.75
N GLU A 30 -40.58 27.27 -44.79
CA GLU A 30 -41.48 27.10 -43.63
C GLU A 30 -41.55 25.64 -43.19
N LEU A 31 -41.63 24.70 -44.14
CA LEU A 31 -41.58 23.27 -43.84
C LEU A 31 -40.22 22.86 -43.26
N GLU A 32 -39.10 23.40 -43.78
CA GLU A 32 -37.77 23.14 -43.22
C GLU A 32 -37.65 23.70 -41.80
N LEU A 33 -38.15 24.91 -41.55
CA LEU A 33 -38.14 25.54 -40.22
C LEU A 33 -38.93 24.71 -39.20
N ASP A 34 -40.10 24.20 -39.56
CA ASP A 34 -40.91 23.35 -38.67
C ASP A 34 -40.19 22.02 -38.34
N LEU A 35 -39.53 21.43 -39.34
CA LEU A 35 -38.73 20.23 -39.16
C LEU A 35 -37.51 20.49 -38.25
N LEU A 36 -36.79 21.60 -38.47
CA LEU A 36 -35.67 22.01 -37.64
C LEU A 36 -36.09 22.32 -36.21
N ARG A 37 -37.25 22.97 -36.03
CA ARG A 37 -37.83 23.25 -34.72
C ARG A 37 -38.11 21.95 -33.96
N THR A 38 -38.76 20.99 -34.60
CA THR A 38 -39.05 19.68 -34.00
C THR A 38 -37.77 18.95 -33.62
N LYS A 39 -36.75 18.97 -34.49
CA LYS A 39 -35.43 18.41 -34.19
C LYS A 39 -34.76 19.10 -33.00
N SER A 40 -34.83 20.44 -32.93
CA SER A 40 -34.27 21.23 -31.83
C SER A 40 -34.95 20.91 -30.51
N GLU A 41 -36.27 20.84 -30.49
CA GLU A 41 -37.03 20.48 -29.29
C GLU A 41 -36.71 19.06 -28.81
N ARG A 42 -36.58 18.10 -29.74
CA ARG A 42 -36.16 16.73 -29.41
C ARG A 42 -34.73 16.69 -28.85
N ALA A 43 -33.80 17.44 -29.45
CA ALA A 43 -32.42 17.51 -28.97
C ALA A 43 -32.33 18.14 -27.58
N LYS A 44 -33.11 19.19 -27.30
CA LYS A 44 -33.19 19.81 -25.97
C LYS A 44 -33.71 18.83 -24.92
N ARG A 45 -34.79 18.12 -25.20
CA ARG A 45 -35.33 17.09 -24.28
C ARG A 45 -34.31 15.97 -24.03
N ALA A 46 -33.61 15.52 -25.06
CA ALA A 46 -32.58 14.49 -24.91
C ALA A 46 -31.40 14.98 -24.05
N LEU A 47 -31.02 16.25 -24.17
CA LEU A 47 -30.00 16.88 -23.32
C LEU A 47 -30.47 16.93 -21.87
N GLU A 48 -31.69 17.40 -21.62
CA GLU A 48 -32.28 17.49 -20.27
C GLU A 48 -32.34 16.10 -19.60
N GLU A 49 -32.81 15.07 -20.32
CA GLU A 49 -32.85 13.69 -19.81
C GLU A 49 -31.45 13.14 -19.50
N ALA A 50 -30.45 13.45 -20.34
CA ALA A 50 -29.07 13.05 -20.10
C ALA A 50 -28.49 13.73 -18.84
N ASP A 51 -28.75 15.01 -18.65
CA ASP A 51 -28.31 15.78 -17.48
C ASP A 51 -28.97 15.28 -16.19
N GLU A 52 -30.27 14.95 -16.22
CA GLU A 52 -30.98 14.36 -15.09
C GLU A 52 -30.39 13.00 -14.69
N ARG A 53 -30.13 12.13 -15.68
CA ARG A 53 -29.47 10.84 -15.44
C ARG A 53 -28.07 11.02 -14.88
N PHE A 54 -27.31 11.98 -15.40
CA PHE A 54 -25.97 12.27 -14.90
C PHE A 54 -26.01 12.70 -13.43
N ARG A 55 -26.93 13.61 -13.06
CA ARG A 55 -27.10 14.04 -11.66
C ARG A 55 -27.51 12.90 -10.74
N ALA A 56 -28.40 12.02 -11.20
CA ALA A 56 -28.81 10.85 -10.41
C ALA A 56 -27.63 9.90 -10.15
N ILE A 57 -26.82 9.63 -11.17
CA ILE A 57 -25.60 8.80 -11.04
C ILE A 57 -24.58 9.48 -10.12
N GLU A 58 -24.41 10.80 -10.22
CA GLU A 58 -23.50 11.55 -9.37
C GLU A 58 -23.91 11.50 -7.89
N GLN A 59 -25.21 11.57 -7.60
CA GLN A 59 -25.74 11.40 -6.24
C GLN A 59 -25.45 10.00 -5.70
N GLN A 60 -25.75 8.95 -6.47
CA GLN A 60 -25.43 7.58 -6.09
C GLN A 60 -23.93 7.39 -5.85
N PHE A 61 -23.08 7.97 -6.71
CA PHE A 61 -21.63 7.92 -6.53
C PHE A 61 -21.20 8.57 -5.22
N LYS A 62 -21.78 9.72 -4.84
CA LYS A 62 -21.48 10.39 -3.56
C LYS A 62 -21.88 9.52 -2.37
N GLU A 63 -23.02 8.85 -2.42
CA GLU A 63 -23.46 7.91 -1.38
C GLU A 63 -22.51 6.72 -1.26
N TYR A 64 -22.19 6.05 -2.37
CA TYR A 64 -21.25 4.93 -2.36
C TYR A 64 -19.85 5.33 -1.89
N LYS A 65 -19.40 6.53 -2.26
CA LYS A 65 -18.15 7.09 -1.77
C LYS A 65 -18.17 7.24 -0.25
N HIS A 66 -19.25 7.78 0.32
CA HIS A 66 -19.39 7.90 1.78
C HIS A 66 -19.33 6.54 2.48
N ILE A 67 -20.09 5.55 1.99
CA ILE A 67 -20.09 4.19 2.55
C ILE A 67 -18.68 3.58 2.51
N ARG A 68 -17.97 3.75 1.39
CA ARG A 68 -16.59 3.27 1.25
C ARG A 68 -15.66 3.95 2.25
N ASP A 69 -15.77 5.26 2.38
CA ASP A 69 -14.91 6.05 3.27
C ASP A 69 -15.17 5.70 4.75
N ASP A 70 -16.43 5.47 5.14
CA ASP A 70 -16.81 4.96 6.47
C ASP A 70 -16.23 3.57 6.74
N ALA A 71 -16.36 2.65 5.77
CA ALA A 71 -15.81 1.30 5.87
C ALA A 71 -14.28 1.32 6.01
N ALA A 72 -13.60 2.20 5.28
CA ALA A 72 -12.16 2.38 5.39
C ALA A 72 -11.75 2.94 6.76
N ALA A 73 -12.50 3.91 7.30
CA ALA A 73 -12.26 4.46 8.62
C ALA A 73 -12.43 3.39 9.71
N TYR A 74 -13.51 2.60 9.64
CA TYR A 74 -13.76 1.49 10.56
C TYR A 74 -12.65 0.44 10.50
N ALA A 75 -12.24 0.02 9.30
CA ALA A 75 -11.15 -0.95 9.13
C ALA A 75 -9.84 -0.44 9.75
N ALA A 76 -9.50 0.83 9.54
CA ALA A 76 -8.31 1.45 10.14
C ALA A 76 -8.40 1.50 11.68
N GLU A 77 -9.57 1.80 12.23
CA GLU A 77 -9.79 1.81 13.68
C GLU A 77 -9.63 0.40 14.29
N VAL A 78 -10.25 -0.61 13.67
CA VAL A 78 -10.16 -2.00 14.10
C VAL A 78 -8.71 -2.48 14.05
N GLN A 79 -7.97 -2.15 12.98
CA GLN A 79 -6.56 -2.52 12.86
C GLN A 79 -5.73 -1.89 13.98
N ARG A 80 -5.92 -0.60 14.27
CA ARG A 80 -5.23 0.08 15.39
C ARG A 80 -5.53 -0.58 16.73
N LYS A 81 -6.79 -0.92 16.99
CA LYS A 81 -7.19 -1.63 18.22
C LYS A 81 -6.56 -3.02 18.30
N TYR A 82 -6.52 -3.74 17.19
CA TYR A 82 -5.86 -5.04 17.09
C TYR A 82 -4.37 -4.94 17.39
N ASP A 83 -3.64 -4.03 16.75
CA ASP A 83 -2.19 -3.86 16.95
C ASP A 83 -1.87 -3.45 18.40
N ALA A 84 -2.68 -2.55 18.98
CA ALA A 84 -2.58 -2.20 20.38
C ALA A 84 -2.78 -3.42 21.28
N GLN A 85 -3.79 -4.25 21.01
CA GLN A 85 -4.05 -5.45 21.79
C GLN A 85 -2.94 -6.51 21.64
N VAL A 86 -2.39 -6.69 20.44
CA VAL A 86 -1.25 -7.58 20.20
C VAL A 86 -0.05 -7.15 21.03
N SER A 87 0.21 -5.85 21.13
CA SER A 87 1.31 -5.33 21.96
C SER A 87 1.10 -5.65 23.45
N VAL A 88 -0.11 -5.47 23.97
CA VAL A 88 -0.48 -5.79 25.37
C VAL A 88 -0.36 -7.29 25.64
N VAL A 89 -0.86 -8.14 24.73
CA VAL A 89 -0.77 -9.59 24.85
C VAL A 89 0.68 -10.04 24.81
N SER A 90 1.50 -9.46 23.93
CA SER A 90 2.93 -9.78 23.83
C SER A 90 3.67 -9.43 25.11
N LEU A 91 3.38 -8.27 25.71
CA LEU A 91 3.94 -7.88 27.01
C LEU A 91 3.55 -8.86 28.11
N ARG A 92 2.26 -9.26 28.18
CA ARG A 92 1.78 -10.24 29.16
C ARG A 92 2.42 -11.61 28.97
N LYS A 93 2.53 -12.10 27.73
CA LYS A 93 3.22 -13.35 27.40
C LYS A 93 4.70 -13.31 27.74
N ALA A 94 5.36 -12.15 27.61
CA ALA A 94 6.76 -11.99 27.97
C ALA A 94 7.02 -12.26 29.46
N TYR A 95 6.06 -11.98 30.36
CA TYR A 95 6.18 -12.34 31.78
C TYR A 95 6.17 -13.85 32.01
N PHE A 96 5.46 -14.60 31.17
CA PHE A 96 5.41 -16.06 31.24
C PHE A 96 6.48 -16.74 30.39
N HIS A 97 7.39 -15.98 29.78
CA HIS A 97 8.42 -16.56 28.91
C HIS A 97 9.32 -17.51 29.73
N PRO A 98 9.42 -18.81 29.39
CA PRO A 98 10.13 -19.80 30.19
C PRO A 98 11.58 -19.38 30.54
N MET A 99 12.24 -18.71 29.59
CA MET A 99 13.59 -18.15 29.76
C MET A 99 13.74 -17.16 30.92
N ARG A 100 12.68 -16.47 31.36
CA ARG A 100 12.75 -15.59 32.54
C ARG A 100 12.76 -16.36 33.86
N LYS A 101 12.22 -17.58 33.87
CA LYS A 101 12.18 -18.47 35.05
C LYS A 101 13.41 -19.37 35.17
N LEU A 102 14.18 -19.52 34.10
CA LEU A 102 15.46 -20.24 34.16
C LEU A 102 16.38 -19.54 35.14
N SER A 103 17.18 -20.30 35.89
CA SER A 103 18.25 -19.76 36.73
C SER A 103 19.43 -19.31 35.88
N ASP A 104 20.34 -18.53 36.46
CA ASP A 104 21.54 -18.08 35.75
C ASP A 104 22.44 -19.28 35.40
N GLU A 105 22.48 -20.35 36.21
CA GLU A 105 23.23 -21.57 35.87
C GLU A 105 22.61 -22.31 34.67
N ALA A 106 21.28 -22.33 34.55
CA ALA A 106 20.63 -22.94 33.39
C ALA A 106 20.89 -22.14 32.10
N LEU A 107 20.94 -20.81 32.19
CA LEU A 107 21.32 -19.93 31.07
C LEU A 107 22.79 -20.13 30.68
N GLU A 108 23.68 -20.25 31.66
CA GLU A 108 25.10 -20.58 31.44
C GLU A 108 25.24 -21.92 30.71
N ARG A 109 24.53 -22.97 31.15
CA ARG A 109 24.54 -24.27 30.48
C ARG A 109 24.06 -24.20 29.03
N ILE A 110 23.04 -23.38 28.74
CA ILE A 110 22.58 -23.15 27.36
C ILE A 110 23.67 -22.46 26.53
N LEU A 111 24.33 -21.44 27.09
CA LEU A 111 25.45 -20.76 26.42
C LEU A 111 26.60 -21.73 26.16
N LEU A 112 26.99 -22.53 27.14
CA LEU A 112 28.03 -23.55 27.00
C LEU A 112 27.64 -24.61 25.98
N PHE A 113 26.36 -25.00 25.90
CA PHE A 113 25.87 -25.93 24.88
C PHE A 113 26.01 -25.37 23.45
N THR A 114 25.93 -24.04 23.27
CA THR A 114 26.16 -23.43 21.95
C THR A 114 27.62 -23.45 21.49
N ILE A 115 28.55 -23.66 22.42
CA ILE A 115 30.00 -23.70 22.17
C ILE A 115 30.49 -25.16 22.15
N GLY A 116 30.10 -25.93 23.15
CA GLY A 116 30.51 -27.29 23.41
C GLY A 116 29.52 -28.33 22.92
N ASP A 117 29.52 -28.58 21.61
CA ASP A 117 29.15 -29.89 21.09
C ASP A 117 29.86 -30.15 19.74
N LEU A 118 31.10 -30.64 19.82
CA LEU A 118 31.84 -31.23 18.70
C LEU A 118 31.64 -32.74 18.61
N THR A 119 31.05 -33.35 19.64
CA THR A 119 30.92 -34.79 19.75
C THR A 119 29.70 -35.36 19.02
N PHE A 120 28.67 -34.55 18.74
CA PHE A 120 27.40 -35.10 18.25
C PHE A 120 27.24 -35.22 16.72
N VAL A 121 28.06 -34.57 15.90
CA VAL A 121 27.95 -34.73 14.44
C VAL A 121 29.35 -34.73 13.83
N GLY A 122 29.82 -35.88 13.37
CA GLY A 122 31.10 -36.10 12.69
C GLY A 122 31.24 -35.38 11.35
N LYS A 123 31.03 -34.06 11.35
CA LYS A 123 31.32 -33.16 10.24
C LYS A 123 32.59 -32.41 10.59
N GLU A 124 33.60 -32.58 9.76
CA GLU A 124 34.87 -31.84 9.79
C GLU A 124 34.61 -30.36 10.09
N THR A 125 35.16 -29.89 11.21
CA THR A 125 35.05 -28.51 11.65
C THR A 125 35.88 -27.63 10.74
N THR A 126 35.25 -27.02 9.74
CA THR A 126 35.88 -25.93 9.00
C THR A 126 36.16 -24.77 9.98
N ALA A 127 37.25 -24.04 9.76
CA ALA A 127 37.60 -22.86 10.58
C ALA A 127 36.45 -21.83 10.64
N GLU A 128 35.68 -21.71 9.56
CA GLU A 128 34.49 -20.86 9.48
C GLU A 128 33.36 -21.34 10.41
N GLY A 129 33.16 -22.66 10.52
CA GLY A 129 32.21 -23.27 11.44
C GLY A 129 32.56 -23.03 12.90
N MET A 130 33.86 -23.05 13.24
CA MET A 130 34.33 -22.73 14.59
C MET A 130 34.10 -21.26 14.96
N ILE A 131 34.44 -20.33 14.06
CA ILE A 131 34.22 -18.89 14.28
C ILE A 131 32.72 -18.59 14.41
N ALA A 132 31.87 -19.18 13.57
CA ALA A 132 30.43 -18.98 13.64
C ALA A 132 29.83 -19.48 14.96
N ARG A 133 30.39 -20.54 15.55
CA ARG A 133 29.99 -21.08 16.87
C ARG A 133 30.47 -20.20 18.02
N GLN A 134 31.73 -19.79 18.02
CA GLN A 134 32.27 -18.87 19.03
C GLN A 134 31.54 -17.52 19.07
N ARG A 135 30.87 -17.14 17.98
CA ARG A 135 30.02 -15.94 17.91
C ARG A 135 28.60 -16.15 18.48
N GLN A 136 28.13 -17.38 18.68
CA GLN A 136 26.78 -17.67 19.19
C GLN A 136 26.54 -17.08 20.59
N PRO A 137 27.44 -17.23 21.58
CA PRO A 137 27.27 -16.59 22.89
C PRO A 137 27.14 -15.07 22.79
N SER A 138 27.91 -14.44 21.89
CA SER A 138 27.84 -13.00 21.64
C SER A 138 26.53 -12.58 20.97
N ALA A 139 25.96 -13.42 20.11
CA ALA A 139 24.64 -13.20 19.53
C ALA A 139 23.54 -13.33 20.60
N LEU A 140 23.62 -14.35 21.46
CA LEU A 140 22.68 -14.56 22.57
C LEU A 140 22.77 -13.46 23.63
N ALA A 141 23.96 -12.95 23.92
CA ALA A 141 24.19 -11.80 24.81
C ALA A 141 23.57 -10.48 24.30
N LYS A 142 23.13 -10.42 23.03
CA LYS A 142 22.39 -9.26 22.49
C LYS A 142 20.88 -9.34 22.76
N VAL A 143 20.34 -10.50 23.13
CA VAL A 143 18.90 -10.72 23.31
C VAL A 143 18.33 -9.87 24.45
N CYS A 144 18.98 -9.87 25.62
CA CYS A 144 18.61 -8.97 26.72
C CYS A 144 19.77 -8.77 27.72
N ARG A 145 19.60 -7.81 28.65
CA ARG A 145 20.62 -7.49 29.67
C ARG A 145 21.01 -8.69 30.53
N ARG A 146 20.06 -9.57 30.87
CA ARG A 146 20.32 -10.76 31.69
C ARG A 146 21.19 -11.78 30.96
N TRP A 147 20.88 -12.08 29.69
CA TRP A 147 21.72 -12.95 28.87
C TRP A 147 23.14 -12.40 28.70
N ARG A 148 23.27 -11.08 28.55
CA ARG A 148 24.58 -10.41 28.52
C ARG A 148 25.34 -10.59 29.82
N GLN A 149 24.67 -10.35 30.94
CA GLN A 149 25.27 -10.49 32.26
C GLN A 149 25.77 -11.91 32.48
N VAL A 150 24.94 -12.93 32.24
CA VAL A 150 25.34 -14.34 32.38
C VAL A 150 26.50 -14.66 31.45
N ALA A 151 26.44 -14.29 30.17
CA ALA A 151 27.53 -14.55 29.23
C ALA A 151 28.88 -13.91 29.61
N LEU A 152 28.86 -12.76 30.30
CA LEU A 152 30.07 -12.09 30.79
C LEU A 152 30.56 -12.62 32.13
N GLN A 153 29.66 -13.13 32.98
CA GLN A 153 29.97 -13.67 34.31
C GLN A 153 30.37 -15.14 34.27
N SER A 154 29.90 -15.88 33.26
CA SER A 154 30.25 -17.28 33.03
C SER A 154 31.69 -17.40 32.54
N GLY A 155 32.62 -17.66 33.47
CA GLY A 155 34.03 -17.87 33.17
C GLY A 155 34.31 -19.01 32.17
N GLY A 156 33.37 -19.97 32.03
CA GLY A 156 33.46 -21.07 31.08
C GLY A 156 33.25 -20.67 29.61
N VAL A 157 32.56 -19.55 29.33
CA VAL A 157 32.26 -19.11 27.95
C VAL A 157 33.47 -18.43 27.32
N GLY A 158 34.22 -17.64 28.09
CA GLY A 158 35.42 -16.95 27.62
C GLY A 158 36.65 -17.86 27.54
N SER A 159 36.71 -18.93 28.33
CA SER A 159 37.85 -19.86 28.37
C SER A 159 37.89 -20.84 27.20
N GLN A 160 36.80 -20.99 26.44
CA GLN A 160 36.68 -21.89 25.28
C GLN A 160 36.93 -21.19 23.93
N ILE A 161 37.43 -19.96 23.95
CA ILE A 161 37.80 -19.24 22.73
C ILE A 161 39.17 -19.76 22.27
N GLU A 162 39.16 -20.71 21.34
CA GLU A 162 40.35 -21.14 20.63
C GLU A 162 40.75 -20.08 19.60
N TYR A 163 41.98 -19.57 19.72
CA TYR A 163 42.58 -18.66 18.75
C TYR A 163 43.37 -19.46 17.72
N ASP A 164 43.00 -19.34 16.45
CA ASP A 164 43.82 -19.81 15.33
C ASP A 164 45.03 -18.88 15.17
N LEU A 165 46.12 -19.21 15.88
CA LEU A 165 47.35 -18.42 15.86
C LEU A 165 48.08 -18.54 14.51
N ASP A 166 47.84 -19.59 13.73
CA ASP A 166 48.53 -19.87 12.46
C ASP A 166 48.19 -18.85 11.37
N LYS A 167 47.04 -18.16 11.45
CA LYS A 167 46.71 -17.03 10.55
C LYS A 167 47.31 -15.69 10.99
N SER A 168 47.76 -15.57 12.23
CA SER A 168 48.29 -14.32 12.80
C SER A 168 49.81 -14.21 12.69
N THR A 169 50.51 -15.33 12.77
CA THR A 169 51.87 -15.45 12.25
C THR A 169 51.79 -15.52 10.74
N GLY A 170 51.88 -14.37 10.08
CA GLY A 170 52.19 -14.30 8.66
C GLY A 170 53.51 -15.02 8.42
N ALA A 171 53.46 -16.34 8.22
CA ALA A 171 54.54 -17.11 7.64
C ALA A 171 54.66 -16.58 6.21
N SER A 172 55.41 -15.48 6.10
CA SER A 172 55.92 -14.92 4.86
C SER A 172 56.76 -16.03 4.23
N SER A 173 56.09 -16.83 3.39
CA SER A 173 56.72 -17.79 2.50
C SER A 173 57.64 -17.01 1.58
N TYR A 174 58.89 -16.86 2.00
CA TYR A 174 60.00 -16.49 1.12
C TYR A 174 60.17 -17.65 0.12
N ARG A 175 59.49 -17.54 -1.03
CA ARG A 175 59.95 -18.22 -2.25
C ARG A 175 61.24 -17.53 -2.69
N MET A 176 62.38 -18.14 -2.41
CA MET A 176 63.57 -17.92 -3.23
C MET A 176 63.51 -18.82 -4.46
N SER A 177 63.88 -18.23 -5.59
CA SER A 177 63.86 -18.75 -6.96
C SER A 177 64.65 -20.04 -7.14
#